data_AF-A0A8C4SVA9-F1
#
_entry.id   AF-A0A8C4SVA9-F1
#
_cell.length_a   1.000
_cell.length_b   1.000
_cell.length_c   1.000
_cell.angle_alpha   90.00
_cell.angle_beta   90.00
_cell.angle_gamma   90.00
#
_symmetry.space_group_name_H-M   'P 1'
#
loop_
_entity.id
_entity.type
_entity.pdbx_description
1 polymer ?
#
loop_
_entity_poly.entity_id
_entity_poly.type
_entity_poly.pdbx_seq_one_letter_code
_entity_poly.pdbx_strand_id
1 'polypeptide(L)'
;MENAAADDAGSTNKEQLKTSDVYRVSPTLPKRFQQPDCFKGYSGKKTHPLYRTLNQDYGSKRPTIHEMPTMFHGKSQKFTKPLQHCGMYSNDGLNTFADKSYISEADILMTYKDRVKFHTYYNMKDPTNTG
;
A
#
# COMPACT_ATOMS: atom_id res chain seq x y z
N MET A 1 62.51 -16.72 17.82
CA MET A 1 61.94 -17.84 17.05
C MET A 1 60.59 -17.36 16.55
N GLU A 2 60.60 -16.96 15.30
CA GLU A 2 59.48 -16.50 14.49
C GLU A 2 58.56 -17.70 14.23
N ASN A 3 57.27 -17.56 14.53
CA ASN A 3 56.25 -18.49 14.07
C ASN A 3 55.31 -17.72 13.16
N ALA A 4 55.71 -17.62 11.89
CA ALA A 4 54.81 -17.48 10.77
C ALA A 4 54.22 -18.86 10.46
N ALA A 5 52.91 -19.00 10.56
CA ALA A 5 52.18 -20.11 9.95
C ALA A 5 50.92 -19.52 9.33
N ALA A 6 50.80 -19.76 8.03
CA ALA A 6 49.76 -19.30 7.15
C ALA A 6 48.40 -19.90 7.52
N ASP A 7 47.40 -19.05 7.73
CA ASP A 7 46.01 -19.47 7.67
C ASP A 7 45.45 -19.12 6.28
N ASP A 8 45.36 -20.19 5.51
CA ASP A 8 44.74 -20.44 4.22
C ASP A 8 43.62 -19.46 3.82
N ALA A 9 43.90 -18.65 2.79
CA ALA A 9 42.93 -17.89 2.03
C ALA A 9 42.12 -18.83 1.11
N GLY A 10 41.40 -19.79 1.70
CA GLY A 10 40.42 -20.61 1.01
C GLY A 10 39.12 -19.83 0.80
N SER A 11 39.10 -18.89 -0.16
CA SER A 11 37.86 -18.32 -0.68
C SER A 11 37.09 -19.38 -1.47
N THR A 12 36.51 -20.35 -0.76
CA THR A 12 35.52 -21.25 -1.35
C THR A 12 34.30 -20.37 -1.66
N ASN A 13 34.09 -20.05 -2.94
CA ASN A 13 32.81 -19.60 -3.46
C ASN A 13 31.78 -20.71 -3.19
N LYS A 14 31.32 -20.83 -1.93
CA LYS A 14 30.12 -21.58 -1.60
C LYS A 14 28.99 -20.73 -2.17
N GLU A 15 28.51 -21.12 -3.35
CA GLU A 15 27.27 -20.58 -3.87
C GLU A 15 26.22 -20.73 -2.77
N GLN A 16 25.75 -19.59 -2.26
CA GLN A 16 24.77 -19.56 -1.18
C GLN A 16 23.49 -20.17 -1.71
N LEU A 17 23.07 -21.30 -1.11
CA LEU A 17 21.89 -22.05 -1.48
C LEU A 17 20.65 -21.15 -1.43
N LYS A 18 19.95 -21.00 -2.54
CA LYS A 18 18.75 -20.16 -2.63
C LYS A 18 17.52 -20.99 -2.32
N THR A 19 16.46 -20.34 -1.88
CA THR A 19 15.17 -21.01 -1.65
C THR A 19 14.57 -21.57 -2.93
N SER A 20 14.80 -20.92 -4.07
CA SER A 20 14.39 -21.39 -5.40
C SER A 20 15.07 -22.68 -5.84
N ASP A 21 16.24 -23.01 -5.27
CA ASP A 21 17.00 -24.20 -5.65
C ASP A 21 16.38 -25.46 -5.00
N VAL A 22 15.71 -25.29 -3.86
CA VAL A 22 15.09 -26.37 -3.08
C VAL A 22 13.57 -26.41 -3.25
N TYR A 23 12.93 -25.25 -3.36
CA TYR A 23 11.48 -25.10 -3.41
C TYR A 23 11.01 -24.39 -4.69
N ARG A 24 9.78 -24.70 -5.10
CA ARG A 24 9.09 -23.94 -6.14
C ARG A 24 8.63 -22.61 -5.55
N VAL A 25 9.09 -21.52 -6.16
CA VAL A 25 8.92 -20.15 -5.67
C VAL A 25 8.23 -19.30 -6.74
N SER A 26 7.41 -18.32 -6.34
CA SER A 26 6.79 -17.40 -7.30
C SER A 26 7.81 -16.44 -7.92
N PRO A 27 7.67 -16.06 -9.20
CA PRO A 27 8.60 -15.15 -9.87
C PRO A 27 8.59 -13.74 -9.26
N THR A 28 7.53 -13.38 -8.54
CA THR A 28 7.35 -12.09 -7.86
C THR A 28 7.91 -12.09 -6.43
N LEU A 29 8.55 -13.17 -5.97
CA LEU A 29 9.09 -13.24 -4.61
C LEU A 29 10.23 -12.23 -4.44
N PRO A 30 10.21 -11.35 -3.42
CA PRO A 30 11.31 -10.46 -3.13
C PRO A 30 12.63 -11.22 -2.90
N LYS A 31 13.72 -10.70 -3.48
CA LYS A 31 15.07 -11.28 -3.38
C LYS A 31 15.53 -11.58 -1.94
N ARG A 32 15.03 -10.83 -0.96
CA ARG A 32 15.34 -11.05 0.46
C ARG A 32 14.85 -12.41 0.97
N PHE A 33 13.71 -12.91 0.48
CA PHE A 33 13.21 -14.24 0.81
C PHE A 33 13.83 -15.33 -0.07
N GLN A 34 14.51 -14.95 -1.16
CA GLN A 34 15.27 -15.89 -1.98
C GLN A 34 16.63 -16.25 -1.36
N GLN A 35 17.22 -15.30 -0.64
CA GLN A 35 18.55 -15.41 -0.05
C GLN A 35 18.47 -15.15 1.47
N PRO A 36 18.40 -16.20 2.31
CA PRO A 36 18.26 -16.03 3.75
C PRO A 36 19.46 -15.31 4.38
N ASP A 37 20.64 -15.39 3.76
CA ASP A 37 21.87 -14.72 4.24
C ASP A 37 21.77 -13.19 4.26
N CYS A 38 20.79 -12.60 3.57
CA CYS A 38 20.55 -11.16 3.64
C CYS A 38 20.00 -10.71 5.02
N PHE A 39 19.43 -11.64 5.80
CA PHE A 39 18.92 -11.38 7.15
C PHE A 39 20.07 -11.37 8.16
N LYS A 40 20.44 -10.16 8.61
CA LYS A 40 21.51 -9.92 9.59
C LYS A 40 20.94 -9.67 10.98
N GLY A 41 21.77 -9.79 12.01
CA GLY A 41 21.40 -9.50 13.40
C GLY A 41 20.93 -10.72 14.20
N TYR A 42 20.73 -11.85 13.54
CA TYR A 42 20.51 -13.12 14.21
C TYR A 42 21.85 -13.71 14.65
N SER A 43 22.10 -13.59 15.95
CA SER A 43 23.23 -14.22 16.63
C SER A 43 22.98 -14.10 18.12
N GLY A 44 23.31 -15.15 18.89
CA GLY A 44 23.38 -15.01 20.33
C GLY A 44 24.41 -13.94 20.71
N LYS A 45 24.00 -12.94 21.50
CA LYS A 45 24.96 -12.06 22.16
C LYS A 45 25.90 -12.94 22.98
N LYS A 46 27.21 -12.72 22.87
CA LYS A 46 28.20 -13.42 23.70
C LYS A 46 28.02 -12.94 25.15
N THR A 47 27.27 -13.69 25.94
CA THR A 47 27.09 -13.51 27.37
C THR A 47 27.80 -14.63 28.11
N HIS A 48 28.18 -14.36 29.36
CA HIS A 48 28.74 -15.42 30.21
C HIS A 48 27.72 -16.56 30.34
N PRO A 49 28.11 -17.84 30.17
CA PRO A 49 27.17 -18.97 30.18
C PRO A 49 26.30 -19.04 31.44
N LEU A 50 26.84 -18.63 32.59
CA LEU A 50 26.12 -18.60 33.88
C LEU A 50 24.99 -17.55 33.94
N TYR A 51 25.07 -16.51 33.11
CA TYR A 51 24.10 -15.41 33.08
C TYR A 51 23.22 -15.46 31.81
N ARG A 52 23.03 -16.66 31.24
CA ARG A 52 22.13 -16.85 30.10
C ARG A 52 20.69 -16.90 30.58
N THR A 53 19.80 -16.14 29.93
CA THR A 53 18.36 -16.21 30.19
C THR A 53 17.64 -16.84 29.00
N LEU A 54 16.47 -17.44 29.22
CA LEU A 54 15.66 -18.03 28.15
C LEU A 54 15.24 -17.00 27.09
N ASN A 55 15.08 -15.74 27.49
CA ASN A 55 14.74 -14.67 26.56
C ASN A 55 15.85 -14.41 25.52
N GLN A 56 17.09 -14.81 25.80
CA GLN A 56 18.21 -14.70 24.85
C GLN A 56 18.15 -15.73 23.72
N ASP A 57 17.26 -16.72 23.81
CA ASP A 57 17.04 -17.67 22.71
C ASP A 57 16.25 -17.02 21.57
N TYR A 58 15.33 -16.08 21.87
CA TYR A 58 14.62 -15.32 20.85
C TYR A 58 15.60 -14.49 20.01
N GLY A 59 15.46 -14.57 18.68
CA GLY A 59 16.33 -13.86 17.73
C GLY A 59 17.78 -14.35 17.66
N SER A 60 18.15 -15.38 18.43
CA SER A 60 19.53 -15.92 18.40
C SER A 60 19.82 -16.78 17.18
N LYS A 61 18.79 -17.44 16.62
CA LYS A 61 18.89 -18.36 15.48
C LYS A 61 18.62 -17.63 14.17
N ARG A 62 19.50 -17.85 13.19
CA ARG A 62 19.35 -17.31 11.83
C ARG A 62 18.25 -18.04 11.08
N PRO A 63 17.46 -17.32 10.27
CA PRO A 63 16.48 -17.97 9.43
C PRO A 63 17.16 -18.75 8.31
N THR A 64 16.59 -19.91 7.97
CA THR A 64 17.10 -20.85 6.98
C THR A 64 16.22 -20.88 5.73
N ILE A 65 16.68 -21.53 4.65
CA ILE A 65 15.90 -21.68 3.41
C ILE A 65 14.55 -22.38 3.63
N HIS A 66 14.43 -23.23 4.65
CA HIS A 66 13.22 -23.98 4.96
C HIS A 66 12.17 -23.17 5.72
N GLU A 67 12.57 -22.03 6.28
CA GLU A 67 11.68 -21.10 7.00
C GLU A 67 11.21 -19.94 6.10
N MET A 68 11.83 -19.77 4.92
CA MET A 68 11.48 -18.71 3.99
C MET A 68 10.14 -18.99 3.28
N PRO A 69 9.32 -17.94 3.05
CA PRO A 69 8.08 -18.10 2.31
C PRO A 69 8.35 -18.36 0.82
N THR A 70 7.53 -19.21 0.21
CA THR A 70 7.58 -19.46 -1.25
C THR A 70 6.85 -18.39 -2.06
N MET A 71 5.96 -17.63 -1.42
CA MET A 71 5.13 -16.57 -2.02
C MET A 71 4.96 -15.40 -1.06
N PHE A 72 4.98 -14.16 -1.58
CA PHE A 72 4.79 -12.95 -0.78
C PHE A 72 3.86 -11.95 -1.48
N HIS A 73 2.73 -11.65 -0.84
CA HIS A 73 1.71 -10.72 -1.35
C HIS A 73 1.77 -9.39 -0.61
N GLY A 74 2.84 -8.63 -0.83
CA GLY A 74 3.00 -7.30 -0.26
C GLY A 74 2.01 -6.30 -0.87
N LYS A 75 1.22 -5.63 -0.03
CA LYS A 75 0.37 -4.52 -0.49
C LYS A 75 1.22 -3.26 -0.66
N SER A 76 1.16 -2.65 -1.85
CA SER A 76 1.83 -1.39 -2.10
C SER A 76 0.97 -0.22 -1.63
N GLN A 77 1.53 0.66 -0.81
CA GLN A 77 0.89 1.93 -0.42
C GLN A 77 1.34 3.10 -1.31
N LYS A 78 1.93 2.84 -2.48
CA LYS A 78 2.45 3.91 -3.36
C LYS A 78 1.37 4.92 -3.74
N PHE A 79 0.14 4.47 -3.96
CA PHE A 79 -1.00 5.32 -4.28
C PHE A 79 -1.47 6.16 -3.08
N THR A 80 -1.57 5.56 -1.89
CA THR A 80 -2.13 6.21 -0.71
C THR A 80 -1.12 7.08 0.05
N LYS A 81 0.18 6.81 -0.06
CA LYS A 81 1.25 7.59 0.56
C LYS A 81 1.16 9.10 0.30
N PRO A 82 1.04 9.58 -0.95
CA PRO A 82 0.89 11.03 -1.18
C PRO A 82 -0.39 11.57 -0.52
N LEU A 83 -1.50 10.83 -0.58
CA LEU A 83 -2.77 11.23 0.03
C LEU A 83 -2.69 11.31 1.57
N GLN A 84 -1.88 10.46 2.20
CA GLN A 84 -1.64 10.49 3.64
C GLN A 84 -0.96 11.79 4.09
N HIS A 85 -0.15 12.41 3.24
CA HIS A 85 0.51 13.69 3.55
C HIS A 85 -0.44 14.90 3.42
N CYS A 86 -1.51 14.79 2.65
CA CYS A 86 -2.43 15.89 2.36
C CYS A 86 -3.36 16.27 3.53
N GLY A 87 -3.33 15.55 4.65
CA GLY A 87 -4.13 15.88 5.84
C GLY A 87 -5.63 15.66 5.64
N MET A 88 -6.43 16.30 6.48
CA MET A 88 -7.89 16.19 6.42
C MET A 88 -8.44 17.05 5.28
N TYR A 89 -9.32 16.46 4.47
CA TYR A 89 -9.98 17.16 3.38
C TYR A 89 -10.95 18.24 3.92
N SER A 90 -10.90 19.44 3.32
CA SER A 90 -11.82 20.54 3.57
C SER A 90 -12.48 20.98 2.26
N ASN A 91 -13.77 21.31 2.34
CA ASN A 91 -14.55 21.82 1.21
C ASN A 91 -14.57 23.36 1.22
N ASP A 92 -13.69 24.01 0.44
CA ASP A 92 -13.64 25.48 0.34
C ASP A 92 -14.22 26.02 -0.99
N GLY A 93 -14.94 25.18 -1.73
CA GLY A 93 -15.56 25.55 -3.02
C GLY A 93 -16.89 26.29 -2.86
N LEU A 94 -17.13 27.32 -3.68
CA LEU A 94 -18.42 28.00 -3.77
C LEU A 94 -19.39 27.21 -4.69
N ASN A 95 -20.66 27.15 -4.32
CA ASN A 95 -21.69 26.59 -5.19
C ASN A 95 -21.96 27.57 -6.35
N THR A 96 -21.58 27.16 -7.55
CA THR A 96 -21.72 27.92 -8.80
C THR A 96 -22.70 27.25 -9.78
N PHE A 97 -23.46 26.26 -9.30
CA PHE A 97 -24.44 25.58 -10.15
C PHE A 97 -25.51 26.58 -10.59
N ALA A 98 -25.61 26.79 -11.91
CA ALA A 98 -26.74 27.50 -12.50
C ALA A 98 -27.93 26.54 -12.61
N ASP A 99 -29.08 26.95 -12.07
CA ASP A 99 -30.29 26.13 -12.12
C ASP A 99 -30.68 25.79 -13.57
N LYS A 100 -30.88 24.50 -13.81
CA LYS A 100 -31.40 23.96 -15.07
C LYS A 100 -32.83 23.52 -14.81
N SER A 101 -33.81 24.29 -15.26
CA SER A 101 -35.20 23.82 -15.25
C SER A 101 -35.37 22.73 -16.33
N TYR A 102 -36.34 21.84 -16.13
CA TYR A 102 -36.65 20.76 -17.08
C TYR A 102 -37.16 21.28 -18.44
N ILE A 103 -37.55 22.56 -18.52
CA ILE A 103 -37.99 23.23 -19.74
C ILE A 103 -36.73 23.73 -20.46
N SER A 104 -36.25 22.93 -21.42
CA SER A 104 -34.96 23.09 -22.11
C SER A 104 -34.96 24.09 -23.27
N GLU A 105 -35.86 25.06 -23.29
CA GLU A 105 -35.91 26.08 -24.33
C GLU A 105 -35.63 27.45 -23.72
N ALA A 106 -35.18 28.39 -24.55
CA ALA A 106 -34.45 29.62 -24.23
C ALA A 106 -35.06 30.62 -23.22
N ASP A 107 -36.10 30.24 -22.47
CA ASP A 107 -36.93 31.10 -21.63
C ASP A 107 -36.57 31.10 -20.13
N ILE A 108 -35.57 30.34 -19.68
CA ILE A 108 -35.16 30.32 -18.25
C ILE A 108 -34.59 31.68 -17.78
N LEU A 109 -34.00 32.48 -18.68
CA LEU A 109 -33.53 33.84 -18.38
C LEU A 109 -34.68 34.84 -18.12
N MET A 110 -35.92 34.47 -18.44
CA MET A 110 -37.10 35.31 -18.18
C MET A 110 -37.51 35.25 -16.70
N THR A 111 -37.21 34.14 -16.01
CA THR A 111 -37.74 33.85 -14.68
C THR A 111 -37.11 34.71 -13.58
N TYR A 112 -35.84 35.10 -13.70
CA TYR A 112 -35.20 36.04 -12.75
C TYR A 112 -35.74 37.47 -12.89
N LYS A 113 -36.17 37.85 -14.11
CA LYS A 113 -36.60 39.22 -14.42
C LYS A 113 -38.10 39.44 -14.20
N ASP A 114 -38.94 38.41 -14.30
CA ASP A 114 -40.39 38.54 -14.18
C ASP A 114 -40.96 37.71 -13.01
N ARG A 115 -40.74 38.22 -11.80
CA ARG A 115 -41.25 37.64 -10.54
C ARG A 115 -42.77 37.77 -10.37
N VAL A 116 -43.45 38.45 -11.30
CA VAL A 116 -44.91 38.61 -11.29
C VAL A 116 -45.60 37.48 -12.09
N LYS A 117 -44.92 36.89 -13.08
CA LYS A 117 -45.45 35.81 -13.93
C LYS A 117 -44.98 34.40 -13.54
N PHE A 118 -44.25 34.27 -12.43
CA PHE A 118 -43.75 32.98 -11.98
C PHE A 118 -44.90 31.99 -11.73
N HIS A 119 -46.02 32.45 -11.16
CA HIS A 119 -47.17 31.59 -10.85
C HIS A 119 -48.03 31.19 -12.07
N THR A 120 -48.00 31.94 -13.17
CA THR A 120 -48.84 31.64 -14.35
C THR A 120 -48.37 30.43 -15.14
N TYR A 121 -47.07 30.11 -15.10
CA TYR A 121 -46.52 28.94 -15.81
C TYR A 121 -46.68 27.62 -15.04
N TYR A 122 -46.87 27.67 -13.71
CA TYR A 122 -47.10 26.47 -12.89
C TYR A 122 -48.58 26.14 -12.69
N ASN A 123 -49.51 26.99 -13.14
CA ASN A 123 -50.92 26.66 -13.19
C ASN A 123 -51.23 25.81 -14.44
N MET A 124 -50.70 24.59 -14.47
CA MET A 124 -51.28 23.52 -15.28
C MET A 124 -52.65 23.17 -14.66
N LYS A 125 -53.69 23.90 -15.05
CA LYS A 125 -55.03 23.29 -15.02
C LYS A 125 -55.03 22.30 -16.17
N ASP A 126 -54.84 21.03 -15.85
CA ASP A 126 -55.24 19.95 -16.74
C ASP A 126 -56.76 19.95 -16.83
N PRO A 127 -57.33 20.04 -18.03
CA PRO A 127 -58.51 19.22 -18.25
C PRO A 127 -58.32 18.34 -19.48
N THR A 128 -58.87 17.14 -19.33
CA THR A 128 -59.24 16.16 -20.36
C THR A 128 -58.15 15.20 -20.85
N ASN A 129 -57.93 14.17 -20.04
CA ASN A 129 -57.87 12.80 -20.57
C ASN A 129 -59.25 12.47 -21.16
N THR A 130 -59.36 12.36 -22.47
CA THR A 130 -60.53 11.80 -23.15
C THR A 130 -60.10 10.92 -24.31
N GLY A 131 -60.49 9.65 -24.23
CA GLY A 131 -60.71 8.75 -25.37
C GLY A 131 -59.52 7.96 -25.83
#